data_AF-A0A1V4WHL9-F1
#
_entry.id   AF-A0A1V4WHL9-F1
#
_cell.length_a   1.000
_cell.length_b   1.000
_cell.length_c   1.000
_cell.angle_alpha   90.00
_cell.angle_beta   90.00
_cell.angle_gamma   90.00
#
_symmetry.space_group_name_H-M   'P 1'
#
loop_
_entity.id
_entity.type
_entity.pdbx_description
1 polymer ?
#
loop_
_entity_poly.entity_id
_entity_poly.type
_entity_poly.pdbx_seq_one_letter_code
_entity_poly.pdbx_strand_id
1 'polypeptide(L)'
;MNLVERAKDIMFKPAATWETVKAEQTTIKELFTSYAVILAIIPAAAGFIGMSLIGTSMLGIHFRIPFISGLFHAIISYVLTLVGVYVVAFIIDALAPSFNSRKDILSAAKLAVFSFTPA
;
A
#
# COMPACT_ATOMS: atom_id res chain seq x y z
N MET A 1 -4.73 2.52 16.50
CA MET A 1 -3.73 3.33 15.78
C MET A 1 -4.43 4.53 15.13
N ASN A 2 -3.86 5.74 15.21
CA ASN A 2 -4.35 6.89 14.43
C ASN A 2 -3.73 6.82 13.03
N LEU A 3 -4.54 6.56 12.00
CA LEU A 3 -4.08 6.29 10.62
C LEU A 3 -3.32 7.48 10.02
N VAL A 4 -3.89 8.68 10.13
CA VAL A 4 -3.34 9.89 9.52
C VAL A 4 -2.03 10.29 10.19
N GLU A 5 -1.98 10.19 11.51
CA GLU A 5 -0.77 10.47 12.29
C GLU A 5 0.33 9.46 11.97
N ARG A 6 0.00 8.16 11.92
CA ARG A 6 0.98 7.12 11.54
C ARG A 6 1.53 7.33 10.13
N ALA A 7 0.67 7.67 9.18
CA ALA A 7 1.10 7.96 7.81
C ALA A 7 2.04 9.18 7.75
N LYS A 8 1.73 10.24 8.51
CA LYS A 8 2.62 11.41 8.62
C LYS A 8 3.94 11.07 9.27
N ASP A 9 3.91 10.38 10.41
CA ASP A 9 5.12 10.08 11.17
C ASP A 9 6.05 9.14 10.42
N ILE A 10 5.53 8.20 9.62
CA ILE A 10 6.41 7.35 8.81
C ILE A 10 7.07 8.11 7.65
N MET A 11 6.41 9.12 7.11
CA MET A 11 6.96 9.97 6.04
C MET A 11 7.93 11.04 6.56
N PHE A 12 7.60 11.69 7.68
CA PHE A 12 8.34 12.85 8.18
C PHE A 12 9.28 12.56 9.36
N LYS A 13 9.08 11.44 10.07
CA LYS A 13 9.91 11.01 11.22
C LYS A 13 10.27 9.53 11.14
N PRO A 14 10.80 9.03 10.01
CA PRO A 14 10.96 7.61 9.76
C PRO A 14 11.75 6.89 10.87
N ALA A 15 12.90 7.43 11.30
CA ALA A 15 13.75 6.78 12.30
C ALA A 15 13.03 6.51 13.63
N ALA A 16 12.31 7.50 14.17
CA ALA A 16 11.55 7.34 15.41
C ALA A 16 10.37 6.37 15.22
N THR A 17 9.67 6.48 14.09
CA THR A 17 8.49 5.66 13.80
C THR A 17 8.85 4.18 13.65
N TRP A 18 9.97 3.85 13.01
CA TRP A 18 10.40 2.44 12.86
C TRP A 18 10.71 1.76 14.20
N GLU A 19 11.28 2.48 15.17
CA GLU A 19 11.47 1.95 16.53
C GLU A 19 10.14 1.65 17.21
N THR A 20 9.13 2.52 17.05
CA THR A 20 7.78 2.26 17.59
C THR A 20 7.12 1.06 16.91
N VAL A 21 7.21 0.94 15.58
CA VAL A 21 6.64 -0.16 14.78
C VAL A 21 7.27 -1.50 15.19
N LYS A 22 8.57 -1.50 15.51
CA LYS A 22 9.28 -2.69 15.96
C LYS A 22 8.77 -3.18 17.32
N ALA A 23 8.50 -2.26 18.26
CA ALA A 23 7.99 -2.59 19.59
C ALA A 23 6.48 -2.93 19.61
N GLU A 24 5.73 -2.51 18.59
CA GLU A 24 4.28 -2.67 18.52
C GLU A 24 3.87 -4.14 18.37
N GLN A 25 3.01 -4.64 19.25
CA GLN A 25 2.38 -5.95 19.09
C GLN A 25 1.10 -5.78 18.26
N THR A 26 1.09 -6.34 17.06
CA THR A 26 -0.08 -6.34 16.18
C THR A 26 -0.16 -7.68 15.45
N THR A 27 -1.20 -7.86 14.66
CA THR A 27 -1.39 -9.04 13.80
C THR A 27 -1.41 -8.62 12.33
N ILE A 28 -1.07 -9.52 11.42
CA ILE A 28 -1.16 -9.26 9.96
C ILE A 28 -2.58 -8.82 9.59
N LYS A 29 -3.60 -9.49 10.14
CA LYS A 29 -5.01 -9.14 9.89
C LYS A 29 -5.29 -7.70 10.28
N GLU A 30 -4.92 -7.31 11.51
CA GLU A 30 -5.16 -5.96 12.01
C GLU A 30 -4.39 -4.91 11.21
N LEU A 31 -3.12 -5.17 10.87
CA LEU A 31 -2.30 -4.30 10.04
C LEU A 31 -2.95 -4.03 8.67
N PHE A 32 -3.47 -5.07 8.02
CA PHE A 32 -4.12 -4.91 6.72
C PHE A 32 -5.46 -4.20 6.86
N THR A 33 -6.35 -4.62 7.76
CA THR A 33 -7.70 -4.05 7.86
C THR A 33 -7.74 -2.64 8.41
N SER A 34 -6.83 -2.30 9.35
CA SER A 34 -6.81 -0.99 10.00
C SER A 34 -5.96 0.06 9.27
N TYR A 35 -5.12 -0.36 8.31
CA TYR A 35 -4.18 0.54 7.64
C TYR A 35 -4.11 0.32 6.12
N ALA A 36 -3.60 -0.83 5.67
CA ALA A 36 -3.31 -1.06 4.24
C ALA A 36 -4.57 -0.96 3.35
N VAL A 37 -5.67 -1.59 3.78
CA VAL A 37 -6.98 -1.59 3.10
C VAL A 37 -7.51 -0.18 2.93
N ILE A 38 -7.34 0.68 3.93
CA ILE A 38 -7.85 2.06 3.92
C ILE A 38 -6.98 2.92 3.00
N LEU A 39 -5.65 2.82 3.11
CA LEU A 39 -4.74 3.62 2.30
C LEU A 39 -4.78 3.25 0.81
N ALA A 40 -4.91 1.95 0.48
CA ALA A 40 -4.97 1.50 -0.91
C ALA A 40 -6.20 2.03 -1.68
N ILE A 41 -7.23 2.53 -0.99
CA ILE A 41 -8.38 3.17 -1.63
C ILE A 41 -7.96 4.48 -2.33
N ILE A 42 -6.99 5.21 -1.76
CA ILE A 42 -6.54 6.50 -2.28
C ILE A 42 -6.02 6.39 -3.72
N PRO A 43 -5.00 5.55 -4.04
CA PRO A 43 -4.52 5.42 -5.40
C PRO A 43 -5.56 4.81 -6.34
N ALA A 44 -6.40 3.87 -5.87
CA ALA A 44 -7.46 3.28 -6.69
C ALA A 44 -8.53 4.31 -7.10
N ALA A 45 -8.97 5.16 -6.16
CA ALA A 45 -9.93 6.23 -6.43
C ALA A 45 -9.31 7.34 -7.29
N ALA A 46 -8.08 7.75 -6.99
CA ALA A 46 -7.36 8.75 -7.77
C ALA A 46 -7.17 8.31 -9.22
N GLY A 47 -6.76 7.06 -9.44
CA GLY A 47 -6.62 6.45 -10.76
C GLY A 47 -7.95 6.39 -11.51
N PHE A 48 -9.02 5.96 -10.84
CA PHE A 48 -10.37 5.93 -11.42
C PHE A 48 -10.81 7.32 -11.90
N ILE A 49 -10.66 8.34 -11.05
CA ILE A 49 -11.04 9.72 -11.34
C ILE A 49 -10.20 10.28 -12.49
N GLY A 50 -8.88 10.08 -12.45
CA GLY A 50 -7.96 10.54 -13.49
C GLY A 50 -8.29 9.96 -14.86
N MET A 51 -8.53 8.65 -14.94
CA MET A 51 -8.72 7.96 -16.21
C MET A 51 -10.16 8.02 -16.75
N SER A 52 -11.17 8.05 -15.87
CA SER A 52 -12.58 7.89 -16.28
C SER A 52 -13.38 9.19 -16.25
N LEU A 53 -13.10 10.08 -15.29
CA LEU A 53 -13.83 11.34 -15.12
C LEU A 53 -13.13 12.50 -15.83
N ILE A 54 -11.82 12.65 -15.60
CA ILE A 54 -11.01 13.70 -16.25
C ILE A 54 -10.69 13.26 -17.69
N GLY A 55 -10.14 12.05 -17.81
CA GLY A 55 -9.60 11.53 -19.06
C GLY A 55 -8.15 11.94 -19.27
N THR A 56 -7.44 11.20 -20.10
CA THR A 56 -6.06 11.52 -20.48
C THR A 56 -6.06 12.09 -21.89
N SER A 57 -5.23 13.11 -22.12
CA SER A 57 -4.95 13.61 -23.47
C SER A 57 -3.58 13.10 -23.87
N MET A 58 -3.51 12.35 -24.96
CA MET A 58 -2.25 11.89 -25.54
C MET A 58 -2.21 12.44 -26.97
N LEU A 59 -1.15 13.18 -27.30
CA LEU A 59 -0.95 13.75 -28.66
C LEU A 59 -2.14 14.58 -29.17
N GLY A 60 -2.79 15.33 -28.28
CA GLY A 60 -3.93 16.20 -28.65
C GLY A 60 -5.26 15.48 -28.83
N ILE A 61 -5.31 14.16 -28.63
CA ILE A 61 -6.56 13.38 -28.65
C ILE A 61 -6.98 13.08 -27.22
N HIS A 62 -8.18 13.53 -26.85
CA HIS A 62 -8.77 13.27 -25.54
C HIS A 62 -9.42 11.89 -25.52
N PHE A 63 -8.89 11.00 -24.68
CA PHE A 63 -9.45 9.68 -24.43
C PHE A 63 -9.92 9.56 -22.99
N ARG A 64 -11.11 9.00 -22.82
CA ARG A 64 -11.69 8.67 -21.51
C ARG A 64 -11.94 7.18 -21.47
N ILE A 65 -11.54 6.53 -20.39
CA ILE A 65 -11.95 5.16 -20.14
C ILE A 65 -13.45 5.18 -19.82
N PRO A 66 -14.28 4.35 -20.48
CA PRO A 66 -15.69 4.24 -20.13
C PRO A 66 -15.86 3.95 -18.65
N PHE A 67 -16.82 4.61 -18.00
CA PHE A 67 -17.02 4.56 -16.55
C PHE A 67 -17.02 3.14 -15.98
N ILE A 68 -17.75 2.21 -16.61
CA ILE A 68 -17.84 0.81 -16.18
C ILE A 68 -16.47 0.12 -16.24
N SER A 69 -15.75 0.29 -17.36
CA SER A 69 -14.41 -0.27 -17.53
C SER A 69 -13.42 0.33 -16.53
N GLY A 70 -13.52 1.63 -16.27
CA GLY A 70 -12.70 2.32 -15.29
C GLY A 70 -12.95 1.81 -13.87
N LEU A 71 -14.21 1.54 -13.53
CA LEU A 71 -14.58 1.02 -12.21
C LEU A 71 -14.04 -0.40 -12.01
N PHE A 72 -14.18 -1.28 -13.02
CA PHE A 72 -13.57 -2.61 -12.99
C PHE A 72 -12.05 -2.53 -12.83
N HIS A 73 -11.40 -1.63 -13.58
CA HIS A 73 -9.97 -1.42 -13.48
C HIS A 73 -9.56 -0.96 -12.07
N ALA A 74 -10.30 -0.03 -11.47
CA ALA A 74 -10.04 0.46 -10.12
C ALA A 74 -10.17 -0.65 -9.06
N ILE A 75 -11.19 -1.50 -9.16
CA ILE A 75 -11.39 -2.64 -8.25
C ILE A 75 -10.26 -3.65 -8.41
N ILE A 76 -9.90 -4.00 -9.65
CA ILE A 76 -8.82 -4.95 -9.92
C ILE A 76 -7.49 -4.40 -9.40
N SER A 77 -7.18 -3.14 -9.72
CA SER A 77 -5.98 -2.46 -9.25
C SER A 77 -5.90 -2.44 -7.72
N TYR A 78 -7.01 -2.10 -7.04
CA TYR A 78 -7.09 -2.11 -5.59
C TYR A 78 -6.74 -3.47 -4.98
N VAL A 79 -7.36 -4.55 -5.49
CA VAL A 79 -7.10 -5.91 -5.03
C VAL A 79 -5.65 -6.32 -5.32
N LEU A 80 -5.15 -6.03 -6.52
CA LEU A 80 -3.77 -6.34 -6.91
C LEU A 80 -2.74 -5.60 -6.05
N THR A 81 -3.00 -4.37 -5.64
CA THR A 81 -2.13 -3.62 -4.73
C THR A 81 -2.03 -4.33 -3.37
N LEU A 82 -3.16 -4.71 -2.78
CA LEU A 82 -3.17 -5.41 -1.48
C LEU A 82 -2.49 -6.79 -1.57
N VAL A 83 -2.76 -7.54 -2.64
CA VAL A 83 -2.09 -8.83 -2.89
C VAL A 83 -0.60 -8.61 -3.11
N GLY A 84 -0.21 -7.60 -3.88
CA GLY A 84 1.18 -7.24 -4.14
C GLY A 84 1.96 -6.94 -2.87
N VAL A 85 1.40 -6.14 -1.95
CA VAL A 85 2.01 -5.85 -0.64
C VAL A 85 2.20 -7.13 0.18
N TYR A 86 1.22 -8.05 0.14
CA TYR A 86 1.32 -9.34 0.83
C TYR A 86 2.39 -10.26 0.20
N VAL A 87 2.48 -10.30 -1.13
CA VAL A 87 3.54 -11.03 -1.84
C VAL A 87 4.91 -10.47 -1.51
N VAL A 88 5.06 -9.14 -1.47
CA VAL A 88 6.31 -8.48 -1.07
C VAL A 88 6.70 -8.86 0.36
N ALA A 89 5.73 -8.95 1.30
CA ALA A 89 6.01 -9.43 2.65
C ALA A 89 6.57 -10.86 2.67
N PHE A 90 6.05 -11.78 1.86
CA PHE A 90 6.61 -13.12 1.73
C PHE A 90 8.01 -13.13 1.14
N ILE A 91 8.27 -12.29 0.14
CA ILE A 91 9.60 -12.15 -0.46
C ILE A 91 10.58 -11.65 0.62
N ILE A 92 10.21 -10.63 1.40
CA ILE A 92 11.02 -10.12 2.51
C ILE A 92 11.32 -11.21 3.54
N ASP A 93 10.32 -11.98 3.97
CA ASP A 93 10.52 -13.08 4.92
C ASP A 93 11.43 -14.18 4.36
N ALA A 94 11.26 -14.52 3.09
CA ALA A 94 12.11 -15.51 2.42
C ALA A 94 13.57 -15.04 2.30
N LEU A 95 13.79 -13.74 2.07
CA LEU A 95 15.12 -13.14 1.96
C LEU A 95 15.74 -12.79 3.32
N ALA A 96 15.00 -12.78 4.42
CA ALA A 96 15.50 -12.41 5.75
C ALA A 96 16.80 -13.14 6.15
N PRO A 97 16.95 -14.47 5.94
CA PRO A 97 18.19 -15.19 6.27
C PRO A 97 19.41 -14.69 5.49
N SER A 98 19.23 -14.23 4.26
CA SER A 98 20.30 -13.67 3.42
C SER A 98 20.88 -12.37 3.99
N PHE A 99 20.13 -11.69 4.87
CA PHE A 99 20.55 -10.47 5.57
C PHE A 99 20.93 -10.72 7.05
N ASN A 100 21.25 -11.97 7.42
CA ASN A 100 21.48 -12.37 8.82
C ASN A 100 20.32 -12.04 9.77
N SER A 101 19.10 -11.93 9.23
CA SER A 101 17.89 -11.68 10.01
C SER A 101 17.09 -12.98 10.18
N ARG A 102 16.33 -13.07 11.28
CA ARG A 102 15.40 -14.19 11.48
C ARG A 102 14.17 -14.01 10.63
N LYS A 103 13.63 -15.13 10.12
CA LYS A 103 12.31 -15.15 9.50
C LYS A 103 11.26 -14.74 10.52
N ASP A 104 10.44 -13.78 10.13
CA ASP A 104 9.32 -13.25 10.89
C ASP A 104 8.38 -12.54 9.90
N ILE A 105 7.37 -13.29 9.46
CA ILE A 105 6.37 -12.81 8.50
C ILE A 105 5.60 -11.59 9.01
N LEU A 106 5.45 -11.42 10.33
CA LEU A 106 4.79 -10.24 10.89
C LEU A 106 5.66 -9.00 10.68
N SER A 107 6.94 -9.09 11.00
CA SER A 107 7.90 -8.00 10.79
C SER A 107 8.07 -7.68 9.30
N ALA A 108 8.09 -8.71 8.44
CA ALA A 108 8.12 -8.54 7.00
C ALA A 108 6.85 -7.85 6.46
N ALA A 109 5.67 -8.23 6.95
CA ALA A 109 4.40 -7.59 6.59
C ALA A 109 4.33 -6.13 7.05
N LYS A 110 4.79 -5.82 8.27
CA LYS A 110 4.94 -4.44 8.74
C LYS A 110 5.82 -3.64 7.79
N LEU A 111 7.00 -4.15 7.47
CA LEU A 111 7.94 -3.47 6.57
C LEU A 111 7.31 -3.19 5.20
N ALA A 112 6.70 -4.21 4.58
CA ALA A 112 6.04 -4.07 3.29
C ALA A 112 4.94 -3.00 3.32
N VAL A 113 3.96 -3.13 4.23
CA VAL A 113 2.81 -2.22 4.33
C VAL A 113 3.27 -0.78 4.61
N PHE A 114 4.14 -0.60 5.59
CA PHE A 114 4.54 0.75 6.01
C PHE A 114 5.44 1.43 4.98
N SER A 115 6.34 0.70 4.32
CA SER A 115 7.18 1.23 3.23
C SER A 115 6.39 1.69 2.01
N PHE A 116 5.21 1.09 1.78
CA PHE A 116 4.34 1.42 0.64
C PHE A 116 3.42 2.63 0.92
N THR A 117 3.41 3.17 2.14
CA THR A 117 2.61 4.36 2.51
C THR A 117 2.79 5.56 1.55
N PRO A 118 4.00 5.88 1.04
CA PRO A 118 4.20 7.05 0.18
C PRO A 118 3.82 6.87 -1.30
N ALA A 119 3.29 5.70 -1.69
CA ALA A 119 3.01 5.34 -3.09
C ALA A 119 1.62 5.81 -3.58
#